data_AF-A0A7S2Y1I4-F1
#
_entry.id   AF-A0A7S2Y1I4-F1
#
_cell.length_a   1.000
_cell.length_b   1.000
_cell.length_c   1.000
_cell.angle_alpha   90.00
_cell.angle_beta   90.00
_cell.angle_gamma   90.00
#
_symmetry.space_group_name_H-M   'P 1'
#
loop_
_entity.id
_entity.type
_entity.pdbx_description
1 polymer ?
#
loop_
_entity_poly.entity_id
_entity_poly.type
_entity_poly.pdbx_seq_one_letter_code
_entity_poly.pdbx_strand_id
1 'polypeptide(L)'
;MNENGTDGIGANGNIQQEQTPSLAQEAVLVHSEPMPIDTPIVRGYDFSSGPDANALLSFMTTTGYQATNMGLAMDEINKMLKWRLSDVPVREEEDDSMKDPAIRAKTRCTIFLAFTSNLISSGLRETFNYLVRNKMVDVIVTSAGGVEEDLIKCLAPTYLGDFALKGKDLRKKGINRIGNLLVPNDNYCKFEDWIKPILHKITDEQVE
;
A
#
# COMPACT_ATOMS: atom_id res chain seq x y z
N MET A 1 19.49 91.25 8.39
CA MET A 1 18.50 92.09 9.10
C MET A 1 17.12 91.68 8.64
N ASN A 2 16.27 91.35 9.61
CA ASN A 2 14.84 91.03 9.54
C ASN A 2 14.56 89.62 9.00
N GLU A 3 14.52 88.56 9.83
CA GLU A 3 13.48 88.19 10.83
C GLU A 3 12.05 88.16 10.25
N ASN A 4 11.57 86.95 9.95
CA ASN A 4 10.29 86.43 10.44
C ASN A 4 10.23 84.91 10.24
N GLY A 5 9.82 84.21 11.30
CA GLY A 5 10.13 82.83 11.61
C GLY A 5 9.54 81.75 10.72
N THR A 6 10.34 80.70 10.52
CA THR A 6 9.88 79.35 10.20
C THR A 6 10.65 78.38 11.08
N ASP A 7 10.10 78.09 12.26
CA ASP A 7 10.64 77.10 13.19
C ASP A 7 10.00 75.72 12.95
N GLY A 8 10.87 74.71 12.81
CA GLY A 8 10.77 73.49 13.61
C GLY A 8 9.78 72.39 13.20
N ILE A 9 10.28 71.45 12.40
CA ILE A 9 10.30 69.98 12.61
C ILE A 9 9.22 69.38 13.55
N GLY A 10 8.46 68.42 13.03
CA GLY A 10 7.65 67.51 13.85
C GLY A 10 7.18 66.29 13.10
N ALA A 11 8.09 65.38 12.78
CA ALA A 11 7.74 64.01 12.45
C ALA A 11 6.97 63.40 13.64
N ASN A 12 5.72 63.00 13.44
CA ASN A 12 5.01 62.04 14.29
C ASN A 12 3.81 61.48 13.52
N GLY A 13 4.09 60.77 12.42
CA GLY A 13 3.20 59.71 11.96
C GLY A 13 3.26 58.60 12.99
N ASN A 14 2.41 58.70 14.01
CA ASN A 14 2.26 57.72 15.06
C ASN A 14 1.73 56.44 14.39
N ILE A 15 2.63 55.50 14.06
CA ILE A 15 2.24 54.14 13.70
C ILE A 15 1.59 53.58 14.96
N GLN A 16 0.26 53.63 15.04
CA GLN A 16 -0.48 52.91 16.06
C GLN A 16 -0.09 51.44 15.90
N GLN A 17 0.68 50.91 16.85
CA GLN A 17 0.80 49.48 17.01
C GLN A 17 -0.63 48.96 17.25
N GLU A 18 -1.23 48.34 16.24
CA GLU A 18 -2.45 47.58 16.40
C GLU A 18 -2.18 46.53 17.49
N GLN A 19 -2.70 46.78 18.69
CA GLN A 19 -2.65 45.81 19.76
C GLN A 19 -3.45 44.61 19.30
N THR A 20 -2.78 43.46 19.18
CA THR A 20 -3.43 42.20 18.82
C THR A 20 -4.57 41.96 19.82
N PRO A 21 -5.81 41.72 19.36
CA PRO A 21 -6.95 41.53 20.26
C PRO A 21 -6.64 40.46 21.32
N SER A 22 -6.93 40.74 22.59
CA SER A 22 -6.60 39.82 23.71
C SER A 22 -7.18 38.43 23.50
N LEU A 23 -8.39 38.34 22.94
CA LEU A 23 -9.04 37.08 22.60
C LEU A 23 -8.26 36.27 21.55
N ALA A 24 -7.61 36.94 20.59
CA ALA A 24 -6.78 36.27 19.58
C ALA A 24 -5.45 35.76 20.19
N GLN A 25 -4.87 36.51 21.14
CA GLN A 25 -3.69 36.05 21.87
C GLN A 25 -4.01 34.84 22.76
N GLU A 26 -5.10 34.91 23.52
CA GLU A 26 -5.55 33.82 24.39
C GLU A 26 -5.91 32.56 23.59
N ALA A 27 -6.49 32.70 22.39
CA ALA A 27 -6.86 31.55 21.56
C ALA A 27 -5.66 30.90 20.83
N VAL A 28 -4.64 31.68 20.43
CA VAL A 28 -3.51 31.18 19.63
C VAL A 28 -2.32 30.77 20.50
N LEU A 29 -2.10 31.44 21.63
CA LEU A 29 -0.93 31.24 22.50
C LEU A 29 -1.24 30.34 23.70
N VAL A 30 -2.20 29.43 23.57
CA VAL A 30 -2.50 28.44 24.61
C VAL A 30 -1.28 27.55 24.82
N HIS A 31 -0.85 27.42 26.08
CA HIS A 31 0.21 26.49 26.45
C HIS A 31 -0.27 25.05 26.34
N SER A 32 0.49 24.21 25.64
CA SER A 32 0.20 22.78 25.51
C SER A 32 0.60 22.01 26.76
N GLU A 33 -0.11 20.92 27.03
CA GLU A 33 0.36 19.87 27.93
C GLU A 33 1.57 19.13 27.33
N PRO A 34 2.42 18.49 28.15
CA PRO A 34 3.51 17.66 27.65
C PRO A 34 2.98 16.41 26.94
N MET A 35 3.68 15.98 25.88
CA MET A 35 3.36 14.74 25.17
C MET A 35 3.82 13.51 25.96
N PRO A 36 3.14 12.34 25.83
CA PRO A 36 3.62 11.08 26.40
C PRO A 36 5.03 10.72 25.90
N ILE A 37 5.86 10.17 26.79
CA ILE A 37 7.29 9.95 26.54
C ILE A 37 7.60 9.02 25.36
N ASP A 38 6.72 8.06 25.11
CA ASP A 38 6.86 7.06 24.04
C ASP A 38 6.22 7.51 22.72
N THR A 39 5.72 8.75 22.63
CA THR A 39 5.13 9.27 21.40
C THR A 39 6.22 9.40 20.33
N PRO A 40 6.12 8.71 19.17
CA PRO A 40 7.09 8.84 18.12
C PRO A 40 7.18 10.28 17.60
N ILE A 41 8.40 10.80 17.48
CA ILE A 41 8.64 12.13 16.92
C ILE A 41 8.72 12.00 15.40
N VAL A 42 8.03 12.90 14.69
CA VAL A 42 8.05 12.94 13.23
C VAL A 42 9.48 13.22 12.75
N ARG A 43 10.00 12.31 11.92
CA ARG A 43 11.31 12.41 11.30
C ARG A 43 11.32 11.61 9.99
N GLY A 44 11.74 12.26 8.91
CA GLY A 44 11.99 11.61 7.63
C GLY A 44 13.44 11.14 7.48
N TYR A 45 13.70 10.37 6.43
CA TYR A 45 15.05 9.95 6.06
C TYR A 45 15.90 11.16 5.62
N ASP A 46 17.12 11.27 6.16
CA ASP A 46 18.06 12.32 5.80
C ASP A 46 19.01 11.86 4.69
N PHE A 47 18.82 12.40 3.48
CA PHE A 47 19.63 12.08 2.31
C PHE A 47 21.07 12.61 2.39
N SER A 48 21.45 13.41 3.40
CA SER A 48 22.85 13.76 3.65
C SER A 48 23.73 12.52 3.92
N SER A 49 23.11 11.43 4.40
CA SER A 49 23.76 10.12 4.59
C SER A 49 23.89 9.30 3.30
N GLY A 50 23.41 9.82 2.16
CA GLY A 50 23.40 9.15 0.86
C GLY A 50 22.07 8.44 0.54
N PRO A 51 21.89 7.96 -0.70
CA PRO A 51 20.68 7.25 -1.09
C PRO A 51 20.71 5.78 -0.62
N ASP A 52 19.89 5.45 0.38
CA ASP A 52 19.65 4.08 0.86
C ASP A 52 18.14 3.79 0.89
N ALA A 53 17.70 2.83 0.08
CA ALA A 53 16.29 2.47 -0.02
C ALA A 53 15.76 1.75 1.23
N ASN A 54 16.56 0.91 1.87
CA ASN A 54 16.15 0.21 3.09
C ASN A 54 16.02 1.19 4.24
N ALA A 55 16.97 2.11 4.35
CA ALA A 55 16.89 3.19 5.33
C ALA A 55 15.71 4.10 5.02
N LEU A 56 15.45 4.48 3.77
CA LEU A 56 14.27 5.27 3.43
C LEU A 56 12.96 4.60 3.88
N LEU A 57 12.80 3.30 3.64
CA LEU A 57 11.61 2.55 4.05
C LEU A 57 11.48 2.44 5.58
N SER A 58 12.59 2.34 6.32
CA SER A 58 12.54 2.22 7.79
C SER A 58 12.04 3.48 8.49
N PHE A 59 12.17 4.66 7.86
CA PHE A 59 11.65 5.92 8.37
C PHE A 59 10.16 6.14 8.06
N MET A 60 9.49 5.23 7.35
CA MET A 60 8.09 5.38 6.99
C MET A 60 7.17 5.51 8.22
N THR A 61 7.45 4.79 9.30
CA THR A 61 6.70 4.85 10.57
C THR A 61 6.72 6.24 11.19
N THR A 62 7.80 7.01 11.02
CA THR A 62 7.96 8.37 11.56
C THR A 62 7.78 9.48 10.53
N THR A 63 7.42 9.17 9.28
CA THR A 63 7.27 10.16 8.21
C THR A 63 5.92 10.88 8.23
N GLY A 64 4.85 10.21 8.66
CA GLY A 64 3.48 10.75 8.70
C GLY A 64 2.60 10.33 7.52
N TYR A 65 1.29 10.56 7.66
CA TYR A 65 0.26 10.25 6.66
C TYR A 65 0.30 8.78 6.19
N GLN A 66 0.20 8.52 4.88
CA GLN A 66 0.19 7.16 4.34
C GLN A 66 1.53 6.44 4.47
N ALA A 67 2.64 7.18 4.61
CA ALA A 67 3.94 6.56 4.87
C ALA A 67 3.91 5.81 6.22
N THR A 68 3.34 6.42 7.27
CA THR A 68 3.18 5.74 8.55
C THR A 68 2.35 4.47 8.43
N ASN A 69 1.24 4.51 7.69
CA ASN A 69 0.44 3.30 7.44
C ASN A 69 1.23 2.21 6.69
N MET A 70 2.07 2.59 5.73
CA MET A 70 2.93 1.64 5.00
C MET A 70 3.97 0.99 5.92
N GLY A 71 4.65 1.78 6.76
CA GLY A 71 5.60 1.26 7.74
C GLY A 71 4.94 0.29 8.74
N LEU A 72 3.78 0.68 9.28
CA LEU A 72 3.00 -0.19 10.19
C LEU A 72 2.55 -1.48 9.50
N ALA A 73 2.16 -1.44 8.23
CA ALA A 73 1.81 -2.64 7.46
C ALA A 73 3.02 -3.58 7.27
N MET A 74 4.22 -3.03 7.01
CA MET A 74 5.45 -3.82 6.92
C MET A 74 5.78 -4.51 8.25
N ASP A 75 5.63 -3.78 9.37
CA ASP A 75 5.82 -4.35 10.71
C ASP A 75 4.83 -5.47 10.99
N GLU A 76 3.57 -5.28 10.64
CA GLU A 76 2.52 -6.29 10.87
C GLU A 76 2.74 -7.55 10.03
N ILE A 77 3.11 -7.42 8.75
CA ILE A 77 3.47 -8.57 7.91
C ILE A 77 4.67 -9.32 8.51
N ASN A 78 5.69 -8.60 9.01
CA ASN A 78 6.82 -9.23 9.68
C ASN A 78 6.42 -9.97 10.96
N LYS A 79 5.44 -9.46 11.72
CA LYS A 79 4.87 -10.19 12.87
C LYS A 79 4.19 -11.47 12.41
N MET A 80 3.34 -11.44 11.38
CA MET A 80 2.67 -12.63 10.85
C MET A 80 3.66 -13.74 10.47
N LEU A 81 4.76 -13.37 9.79
CA LEU A 81 5.80 -14.33 9.36
C LEU A 81 6.58 -14.94 10.54
N LYS A 82 6.83 -14.15 11.58
CA LYS A 82 7.58 -14.57 12.78
C LYS A 82 6.73 -15.33 13.78
N TRP A 83 5.44 -15.02 13.86
CA TRP A 83 4.53 -15.53 14.88
C TRP A 83 4.51 -17.06 14.93
N ARG A 84 4.50 -17.59 16.16
CA ARG A 84 4.27 -19.00 16.47
C ARG A 84 3.18 -19.13 17.54
N LEU A 85 2.49 -20.26 17.55
CA LEU A 85 1.51 -20.56 18.59
C LEU A 85 2.16 -20.63 19.99
N SER A 86 3.45 -20.93 20.07
CA SER A 86 4.22 -20.85 21.33
C SER A 86 4.35 -19.44 21.91
N ASP A 87 4.14 -18.40 21.12
CA ASP A 87 4.26 -17.00 21.57
C ASP A 87 3.02 -16.56 22.37
N VAL A 88 1.92 -17.31 22.29
CA VAL A 88 0.69 -17.04 23.01
C VAL A 88 0.50 -18.05 24.16
N PRO A 89 -0.02 -17.60 25.33
CA PRO A 89 -0.34 -18.50 26.43
C PRO A 89 -1.30 -19.61 26.01
N VAL A 90 -1.12 -20.81 26.59
CA VAL A 90 -2.04 -21.93 26.38
C VAL A 90 -3.37 -21.62 27.07
N ARG A 91 -4.47 -21.74 26.34
CA ARG A 91 -5.82 -21.60 26.89
C ARG A 91 -6.43 -22.96 27.23
N GLU A 92 -7.34 -23.00 28.20
CA GLU A 92 -7.92 -24.25 28.70
C GLU A 92 -8.77 -24.95 27.64
N GLU A 93 -9.47 -24.18 26.82
CA GLU A 93 -10.37 -24.64 25.75
C GLU A 93 -9.66 -25.15 24.49
N GLU A 94 -8.33 -25.09 24.45
CA GLU A 94 -7.56 -25.61 23.31
C GLU A 94 -7.58 -27.14 23.27
N ASP A 95 -7.58 -27.70 22.06
CA ASP A 95 -7.45 -29.14 21.87
C ASP A 95 -6.15 -29.66 22.50
N ASP A 96 -6.20 -30.84 23.11
CA ASP A 96 -5.05 -31.38 23.85
C ASP A 96 -3.82 -31.57 22.97
N SER A 97 -4.02 -31.84 21.67
CA SER A 97 -2.92 -31.89 20.70
C SER A 97 -2.22 -30.54 20.50
N MET A 98 -2.94 -29.43 20.63
CA MET A 98 -2.43 -28.07 20.46
C MET A 98 -1.77 -27.52 21.73
N LYS A 99 -1.88 -28.25 22.85
CA LYS A 99 -1.17 -27.94 24.10
C LYS A 99 0.28 -28.46 24.09
N ASP A 100 0.61 -29.40 23.20
CA ASP A 100 1.97 -29.95 23.08
C ASP A 100 2.99 -28.85 22.71
N PRO A 101 4.05 -28.62 23.52
CA PRO A 101 5.02 -27.56 23.26
C PRO A 101 5.74 -27.66 21.92
N ALA A 102 6.04 -28.87 21.44
CA ALA A 102 6.72 -29.08 20.17
C ALA A 102 5.81 -28.80 18.97
N ILE A 103 4.51 -29.07 19.09
CA ILE A 103 3.49 -28.69 18.09
C ILE A 103 3.36 -27.17 18.07
N ARG A 104 3.16 -26.53 19.22
CA ARG A 104 3.02 -25.06 19.32
C ARG A 104 4.19 -24.28 18.73
N ALA A 105 5.42 -24.74 18.97
CA ALA A 105 6.63 -24.11 18.44
C ALA A 105 6.72 -24.19 16.89
N LYS A 106 6.07 -25.19 16.28
CA LYS A 106 6.05 -25.39 14.82
C LYS A 106 4.84 -24.77 14.15
N THR A 107 3.73 -24.59 14.87
CA THR A 107 2.51 -23.98 14.35
C THR A 107 2.75 -22.50 14.04
N ARG A 108 2.56 -22.14 12.77
CA ARG A 108 2.72 -20.78 12.25
C ARG A 108 1.36 -20.09 12.07
N CYS A 109 1.38 -18.80 11.78
CA CYS A 109 0.19 -18.06 11.39
C CYS A 109 -0.29 -18.57 10.03
N THR A 110 -1.60 -18.81 9.88
CA THR A 110 -2.21 -19.08 8.57
C THR A 110 -2.44 -17.76 7.85
N ILE A 111 -1.73 -17.53 6.75
CA ILE A 111 -1.74 -16.27 6.01
C ILE A 111 -2.65 -16.37 4.79
N PHE A 112 -3.72 -15.58 4.80
CA PHE A 112 -4.63 -15.41 3.67
C PHE A 112 -4.20 -14.21 2.82
N LEU A 113 -3.85 -14.47 1.56
CA LEU A 113 -3.55 -13.44 0.57
C LEU A 113 -4.76 -13.25 -0.36
N ALA A 114 -5.35 -12.07 -0.31
CA ALA A 114 -6.45 -11.70 -1.20
C ALA A 114 -6.05 -10.55 -2.13
N PHE A 115 -6.38 -10.67 -3.41
CA PHE A 115 -6.13 -9.63 -4.41
C PHE A 115 -7.23 -9.60 -5.48
N THR A 116 -7.43 -8.43 -6.07
CA THR A 116 -8.36 -8.22 -7.19
C THR A 116 -7.69 -8.56 -8.53
N SER A 117 -8.49 -8.86 -9.57
CA SER A 117 -7.99 -9.28 -10.89
C SER A 117 -6.98 -8.30 -11.51
N ASN A 118 -7.22 -7.00 -11.40
CA ASN A 118 -6.35 -5.97 -11.96
C ASN A 118 -4.90 -6.02 -11.42
N LEU A 119 -4.68 -6.57 -10.23
CA LEU A 119 -3.34 -6.75 -9.68
C LEU A 119 -2.58 -7.86 -10.40
N ILE A 120 -3.27 -8.91 -10.86
CA ILE A 120 -2.70 -9.94 -11.73
C ILE A 120 -2.50 -9.40 -13.16
N SER A 121 -3.37 -8.51 -13.66
CA SER A 121 -3.12 -7.80 -14.92
C SER A 121 -1.81 -7.02 -14.89
N SER A 122 -1.46 -6.44 -13.73
CA SER A 122 -0.23 -5.66 -13.49
C SER A 122 1.03 -6.53 -13.35
N GLY A 123 2.17 -5.89 -13.11
CA GLY A 123 3.44 -6.57 -12.78
C GLY A 123 3.53 -7.12 -11.35
N LEU A 124 2.53 -6.86 -10.49
CA LEU A 124 2.48 -7.49 -9.16
C LEU A 124 2.24 -9.00 -9.21
N ARG A 125 1.79 -9.52 -10.36
CA ARG A 125 1.69 -10.95 -10.63
C ARG A 125 2.98 -11.70 -10.29
N GLU A 126 4.14 -11.16 -10.69
CA GLU A 126 5.45 -11.75 -10.39
C GLU A 126 5.75 -11.73 -8.87
N THR A 127 5.33 -10.68 -8.15
CA THR A 127 5.44 -10.61 -6.69
C THR A 127 4.59 -11.69 -6.03
N PHE A 128 3.32 -11.86 -6.45
CA PHE A 128 2.46 -12.89 -5.89
C PHE A 128 2.97 -14.30 -6.19
N ASN A 129 3.45 -14.54 -7.43
CA ASN A 129 4.11 -15.80 -7.77
C ASN A 129 5.31 -16.09 -6.85
N TYR A 130 6.13 -15.09 -6.55
CA TYR A 130 7.24 -15.26 -5.59
C TYR A 130 6.74 -15.68 -4.20
N LEU A 131 5.72 -15.01 -3.66
CA LEU A 131 5.17 -15.33 -2.34
C LEU A 131 4.62 -16.76 -2.28
N VAL A 132 3.86 -17.16 -3.29
CA VAL A 132 3.24 -18.49 -3.38
C VAL A 132 4.29 -19.58 -3.58
N ARG A 133 5.23 -19.39 -4.52
CA ARG A 133 6.29 -20.36 -4.81
C ARG A 133 7.21 -20.62 -3.62
N ASN A 134 7.42 -19.61 -2.76
CA ASN A 134 8.24 -19.72 -1.56
C ASN A 134 7.44 -20.08 -0.29
N LYS A 135 6.15 -20.46 -0.43
CA LYS A 135 5.29 -20.86 0.69
C LYS A 135 5.23 -19.79 1.80
N MET A 136 5.16 -18.52 1.39
CA MET A 136 5.03 -17.38 2.31
C MET A 136 3.57 -17.07 2.65
N VAL A 137 2.62 -17.72 1.96
CA VAL A 137 1.17 -17.60 2.15
C VAL A 137 0.54 -18.98 2.08
N ASP A 138 -0.58 -19.19 2.76
CA ASP A 138 -1.25 -20.49 2.88
C ASP A 138 -2.53 -20.57 2.04
N VAL A 139 -3.26 -19.45 1.93
CA VAL A 139 -4.55 -19.41 1.22
C VAL A 139 -4.58 -18.21 0.27
N ILE A 140 -5.09 -18.43 -0.94
CA ILE A 140 -5.31 -17.38 -1.94
C ILE A 140 -6.81 -17.19 -2.15
N VAL A 141 -7.25 -15.93 -2.16
CA VAL A 141 -8.62 -15.55 -2.55
C VAL A 141 -8.54 -14.50 -3.65
N THR A 142 -9.09 -14.79 -4.83
CA THR A 142 -9.13 -13.86 -5.96
C THR A 142 -10.40 -14.07 -6.79
N SER A 143 -10.73 -13.07 -7.60
CA SER A 143 -11.79 -13.17 -8.62
C SER A 143 -11.34 -14.03 -9.83
N ALA A 144 -12.30 -14.43 -10.68
CA ALA A 144 -12.03 -15.18 -11.92
C ALA A 144 -10.93 -14.53 -12.79
N GLY A 145 -10.97 -13.20 -12.96
CA GLY A 145 -9.96 -12.45 -13.69
C GLY A 145 -8.53 -12.65 -13.17
N GLY A 146 -8.35 -12.82 -11.85
CA GLY A 146 -7.03 -13.06 -11.28
C GLY A 146 -6.51 -14.48 -11.50
N VAL A 147 -7.39 -15.44 -11.83
CA VAL A 147 -6.99 -16.80 -12.23
C VAL A 147 -6.72 -16.83 -13.73
N GLU A 148 -7.67 -16.40 -14.56
CA GLU A 148 -7.55 -16.50 -16.02
C GLU A 148 -6.39 -15.65 -16.57
N GLU A 149 -6.16 -14.45 -16.03
CA GLU A 149 -5.10 -13.58 -16.55
C GLU A 149 -3.69 -14.09 -16.21
N ASP A 150 -3.52 -14.81 -15.10
CA ASP A 150 -2.24 -15.47 -14.79
C ASP A 150 -1.92 -16.58 -15.81
N LEU A 151 -2.92 -17.38 -16.16
CA LEU A 151 -2.82 -18.43 -17.18
C LEU A 151 -2.59 -17.83 -18.57
N ILE A 152 -3.36 -16.81 -18.95
CA ILE A 152 -3.24 -16.10 -20.23
C ILE A 152 -1.83 -15.52 -20.41
N LYS A 153 -1.24 -14.95 -19.35
CA LYS A 153 0.13 -14.40 -19.39
C LYS A 153 1.21 -15.44 -19.68
N CYS A 154 0.93 -16.73 -19.50
CA CYS A 154 1.83 -17.80 -19.91
C CYS A 154 1.74 -18.12 -21.41
N LEU A 155 0.69 -17.67 -22.10
CA LEU A 155 0.44 -17.90 -23.53
C LEU A 155 0.79 -16.67 -24.39
N ALA A 156 0.55 -15.47 -23.87
CA ALA A 156 0.80 -14.21 -24.55
C ALA A 156 0.92 -13.03 -23.55
N PRO A 157 1.72 -12.00 -23.87
CA PRO A 157 1.96 -10.88 -22.96
C PRO A 157 0.78 -9.90 -22.89
N THR A 158 0.76 -9.14 -21.80
CA THR A 158 -0.03 -7.90 -21.61
C THR A 158 0.89 -6.70 -21.84
N TYR A 159 0.39 -5.63 -22.45
CA TYR A 159 1.19 -4.46 -22.84
C TYR A 159 0.81 -3.21 -22.05
N LEU A 160 1.73 -2.26 -21.95
CA LEU A 160 1.45 -0.90 -21.46
C LEU A 160 0.67 -0.11 -22.51
N GLY A 161 -0.25 0.72 -22.03
CA GLY A 161 -1.04 1.68 -22.79
C GLY A 161 -1.31 2.92 -21.94
N ASP A 162 -2.49 3.51 -22.12
CA ASP A 162 -2.89 4.75 -21.46
C ASP A 162 -4.39 4.71 -21.10
N PHE A 163 -4.75 5.28 -19.94
CA PHE A 163 -6.13 5.41 -19.49
C PHE A 163 -7.01 6.18 -20.49
N ALA A 164 -6.45 7.15 -21.20
CA ALA A 164 -7.14 8.03 -22.13
C ALA A 164 -7.42 7.39 -23.50
N LEU A 165 -6.93 6.17 -23.78
CA LEU A 165 -7.18 5.50 -25.05
C LEU A 165 -8.69 5.26 -25.27
N LYS A 166 -9.19 5.77 -26.39
CA LYS A 166 -10.62 5.72 -26.75
C LYS A 166 -11.07 4.28 -27.02
N GLY A 167 -12.04 3.81 -26.25
CA GLY A 167 -12.59 2.45 -26.38
C GLY A 167 -13.11 2.13 -27.78
N LYS A 168 -13.67 3.11 -28.50
CA LYS A 168 -14.14 2.94 -29.89
C LYS A 168 -13.01 2.50 -30.82
N ASP A 169 -11.82 3.07 -30.69
CA ASP A 169 -10.70 2.77 -31.58
C ASP A 169 -10.01 1.47 -31.19
N LEU A 170 -9.93 1.18 -29.88
CA LEU A 170 -9.44 -0.09 -29.36
C LEU A 170 -10.32 -1.27 -29.78
N ARG A 171 -11.64 -1.12 -29.68
CA ARG A 171 -12.59 -2.17 -30.07
C ARG A 171 -12.49 -2.52 -31.55
N LYS A 172 -12.32 -1.53 -32.43
CA LYS A 172 -12.09 -1.75 -33.87
C LYS A 172 -10.83 -2.55 -34.16
N LYS A 173 -9.84 -2.51 -33.26
CA LYS A 173 -8.57 -3.22 -33.38
C LYS A 173 -8.55 -4.54 -32.60
N GLY A 174 -9.64 -4.92 -31.94
CA GLY A 174 -9.66 -6.11 -31.07
C GLY A 174 -8.71 -6.00 -29.88
N ILE A 175 -8.56 -4.82 -29.30
CA ILE A 175 -7.71 -4.60 -28.13
C ILE A 175 -8.60 -4.30 -26.92
N ASN A 176 -8.42 -5.06 -25.84
CA ASN A 176 -9.11 -4.87 -24.56
C ASN A 176 -8.23 -4.01 -23.64
N ARG A 177 -8.83 -3.06 -22.91
CA ARG A 177 -8.11 -2.14 -22.01
C ARG A 177 -8.45 -2.41 -20.55
N ILE A 178 -7.42 -2.51 -19.72
CA ILE A 178 -7.50 -2.65 -18.26
C ILE A 178 -6.73 -1.50 -17.63
N GLY A 179 -7.40 -0.40 -17.28
CA GLY A 179 -6.70 0.82 -16.82
C GLY A 179 -5.79 1.40 -17.92
N ASN A 180 -4.48 1.42 -17.67
CA ASN A 180 -3.41 1.73 -18.63
C ASN A 180 -2.72 0.48 -19.21
N LEU A 181 -3.35 -0.68 -19.17
CA LEU A 181 -2.84 -1.93 -19.74
C LEU A 181 -3.69 -2.34 -20.95
N LEU A 182 -3.08 -3.06 -21.89
CA LEU A 182 -3.70 -3.52 -23.13
C LEU A 182 -3.50 -5.03 -23.29
N VAL A 183 -4.61 -5.73 -23.56
CA VAL A 183 -4.65 -7.16 -23.82
C VAL A 183 -5.24 -7.39 -25.22
N PRO A 184 -4.45 -7.84 -26.21
CA PRO A 184 -4.97 -8.21 -27.52
C PRO A 184 -6.00 -9.34 -27.40
N ASN A 185 -7.06 -9.31 -28.22
CA ASN A 185 -8.10 -10.34 -28.19
C ASN A 185 -7.55 -11.74 -28.53
N ASP A 186 -6.49 -11.81 -29.34
CA ASP A 186 -5.78 -13.06 -29.67
C ASP A 186 -5.28 -13.80 -28.42
N ASN A 187 -5.02 -13.10 -27.32
CA ASN A 187 -4.67 -13.73 -26.04
C ASN A 187 -5.81 -14.62 -25.52
N TYR A 188 -7.07 -14.17 -25.67
CA TYR A 188 -8.25 -14.93 -25.28
C TYR A 188 -8.53 -16.08 -26.26
N CYS A 189 -8.27 -15.90 -27.56
CA CYS A 189 -8.35 -17.00 -28.52
C CYS A 189 -7.36 -18.12 -28.17
N LYS A 190 -6.10 -17.78 -27.86
CA LYS A 190 -5.11 -18.75 -27.38
C LYS A 190 -5.53 -19.44 -26.09
N PHE A 191 -6.15 -18.70 -25.17
CA PHE A 191 -6.65 -19.26 -23.93
C PHE A 191 -7.79 -20.24 -24.16
N GLU A 192 -8.73 -19.90 -25.04
CA GLU A 192 -9.82 -20.78 -25.44
C GLU A 192 -9.30 -22.10 -26.04
N ASP A 193 -8.32 -22.02 -26.94
CA ASP A 193 -7.68 -23.21 -27.53
C ASP A 193 -6.97 -24.07 -26.46
N TRP A 194 -6.36 -23.45 -25.46
CA TRP A 194 -5.67 -24.13 -24.38
C TRP A 194 -6.61 -24.75 -23.33
N ILE A 195 -7.68 -24.04 -22.93
CA ILE A 195 -8.57 -24.47 -21.83
C ILE A 195 -9.59 -25.51 -22.29
N LYS A 196 -10.06 -25.45 -23.55
CA LYS A 196 -11.11 -26.36 -24.06
C LYS A 196 -10.79 -27.85 -23.86
N PRO A 197 -9.60 -28.36 -24.22
CA PRO A 197 -9.25 -29.78 -23.99
C PRO A 197 -9.27 -30.16 -22.50
N ILE A 198 -8.88 -29.24 -21.62
CA ILE A 198 -8.90 -29.45 -20.16
C ILE A 198 -10.35 -29.55 -19.67
N LEU A 199 -11.24 -28.67 -20.13
CA LEU A 199 -12.66 -28.71 -19.78
C LEU A 199 -13.35 -29.99 -20.26
N HIS A 200 -13.00 -30.49 -21.45
CA HIS A 200 -13.49 -31.79 -21.92
C HIS A 200 -13.06 -32.92 -20.99
N LYS A 201 -11.79 -32.98 -20.60
CA LYS A 201 -11.27 -33.97 -19.65
C LYS A 201 -11.98 -33.91 -18.29
N ILE A 202 -12.21 -32.71 -17.76
CA ILE A 202 -12.96 -32.51 -16.50
C ILE A 202 -14.41 -33.03 -16.65
N THR A 203 -15.02 -32.83 -17.82
CA THR A 203 -16.38 -33.32 -18.08
C THR A 203 -16.41 -34.85 -18.12
N ASP A 204 -15.44 -35.47 -18.80
CA ASP A 204 -15.33 -36.94 -18.86
C ASP A 204 -15.10 -37.55 -17.46
N GLU A 205 -14.21 -36.96 -16.64
CA GLU A 205 -13.95 -37.39 -15.26
C GLU A 205 -15.17 -37.21 -14.32
N GLN A 206 -16.06 -36.26 -14.61
CA GLN A 206 -17.27 -36.04 -13.83
C GLN A 206 -18.35 -37.11 -14.09
N VAL A 207 -18.36 -37.69 -15.30
CA VAL A 207 -19.35 -38.69 -15.72
C VAL A 207 -18.88 -40.14 -15.52
N GLU A 208 -17.59 -40.34 -15.23
CA GLU A 208 -17.00 -41.62 -14.80
C GLU A 208 -17.40 -41.98 -13.36
#